data_AF-A0A1H5J273-F1
#
_entry.id   AF-A0A1H5J273-F1
#
_cell.length_a   1.000
_cell.length_b   1.000
_cell.length_c   1.000
_cell.angle_alpha   90.00
_cell.angle_beta   90.00
_cell.angle_gamma   90.00
#
_symmetry.space_group_name_H-M   'P 1'
#
loop_
_entity.id
_entity.type
_entity.pdbx_description
1 polymer ?
#
loop_
_entity_poly.entity_id
_entity_poly.type
_entity_poly.pdbx_seq_one_letter_code
_entity_poly.pdbx_strand_id
1 'polypeptide(L)'
;MGLGQKYGVGLRLVEDRTGEVPGMPELSQETERGRAVLPFGTAEVTGPSMVPTLVHGDLLVVQYGARVRPGDVVVLRHPFQQDLLVVKRAVERRDGGWWVLGDNAFAGGDSTDYGAVPEDLVLGKVRFRYRPLRPGQRSPFALARWALSAARPVLSDRSASRRFRAR
;
A
#
# COMPACT_ATOMS: atom_id res chain seq x y z
N MET A 1 12.85 -2.21 29.23
CA MET A 1 11.59 -2.77 28.69
C MET A 1 10.91 -1.69 27.87
N GLY A 2 11.22 -1.60 26.57
CA GLY A 2 10.62 -0.61 25.68
C GLY A 2 9.39 -1.20 25.01
N LEU A 3 8.22 -0.63 25.26
CA LEU A 3 6.99 -0.95 24.56
C LEU A 3 7.19 -0.61 23.07
N GLY A 4 7.45 -1.63 22.25
CA GLY A 4 7.48 -1.49 20.80
C GLY A 4 6.11 -1.04 20.33
N GLN A 5 5.98 0.26 20.03
CA GLN A 5 4.80 0.81 19.36
C GLN A 5 4.63 0.06 18.04
N LYS A 6 3.60 -0.79 17.97
CA LYS A 6 3.30 -1.58 16.78
C LYS A 6 2.76 -0.64 15.71
N TYR A 7 3.59 -0.29 14.74
CA TYR A 7 3.18 0.51 13.58
C TYR A 7 2.54 -0.42 12.55
N GLY A 8 1.20 -0.48 12.54
CA GLY A 8 0.42 -1.35 11.65
C GLY A 8 -0.44 -0.57 10.68
N VAL A 9 -0.65 -1.13 9.48
CA VAL A 9 -1.50 -0.54 8.44
C VAL A 9 -2.94 -1.00 8.64
N GLY A 10 -3.86 -0.04 8.77
CA GLY A 10 -5.30 -0.33 8.78
C GLY A 10 -5.80 -0.55 7.36
N LEU A 11 -6.23 -1.78 7.04
CA LEU A 11 -6.78 -2.12 5.73
C LEU A 11 -8.30 -1.99 5.73
N ARG A 12 -8.87 -1.27 4.78
CA ARG A 12 -10.30 -1.34 4.45
C ARG A 12 -10.45 -1.82 3.02
N LEU A 13 -11.01 -3.03 2.86
CA LEU A 13 -11.45 -3.55 1.58
C LEU A 13 -12.75 -2.80 1.21
N VAL A 14 -12.83 -2.26 -0.01
CA VAL A 14 -14.07 -1.68 -0.51
C VAL A 14 -14.88 -2.81 -1.14
N GLU A 15 -15.90 -3.30 -0.43
CA GLU A 15 -17.02 -4.02 -1.03
C GLU A 15 -18.02 -2.99 -1.55
N ASP A 16 -18.24 -3.00 -2.86
CA ASP A 16 -19.21 -2.14 -3.54
C ASP A 16 -20.63 -2.55 -3.12
N ARG A 17 -21.26 -1.72 -2.28
CA ARG A 17 -22.68 -1.87 -1.93
C ARG A 17 -23.53 -1.25 -3.02
N THR A 18 -24.32 -2.05 -3.72
CA THR A 18 -25.56 -1.58 -4.36
C THR A 18 -26.69 -2.56 -4.04
N GLY A 19 -27.81 -2.00 -3.59
CA GLY A 19 -28.92 -2.67 -2.90
C GLY A 19 -29.85 -3.55 -3.74
N GLU A 20 -30.90 -3.98 -3.04
CA GLU A 20 -31.84 -5.08 -3.24
C GLU A 20 -32.90 -4.90 -4.36
N VAL A 21 -33.09 -5.96 -5.18
CA VAL A 21 -34.30 -6.66 -5.76
C VAL A 21 -35.47 -5.91 -6.47
N PRO A 22 -36.38 -6.58 -7.24
CA PRO A 22 -36.43 -7.96 -7.78
C PRO A 22 -36.73 -8.04 -9.31
N GLY A 23 -36.46 -9.20 -9.93
CA GLY A 23 -37.07 -9.58 -11.21
C GLY A 23 -36.24 -10.54 -12.04
N MET A 24 -36.52 -11.84 -11.92
CA MET A 24 -36.18 -12.80 -12.97
C MET A 24 -37.27 -12.78 -14.04
N PRO A 25 -36.89 -12.87 -15.32
CA PRO A 25 -37.05 -14.15 -15.98
C PRO A 25 -35.74 -14.70 -16.53
N GLU A 26 -35.66 -16.02 -16.55
CA GLU A 26 -34.61 -16.82 -17.17
C GLU A 26 -34.30 -16.34 -18.58
N LEU A 27 -33.03 -16.02 -18.84
CA LEU A 27 -32.35 -16.25 -20.13
C LEU A 27 -30.85 -15.95 -19.95
N SER A 28 -30.03 -16.80 -20.56
CA SER A 28 -28.57 -16.73 -20.70
C SER A 28 -27.71 -17.17 -19.50
N GLN A 29 -27.46 -18.48 -19.44
CA GLN A 29 -26.36 -19.11 -18.68
C GLN A 29 -24.97 -18.77 -19.28
N GLU A 30 -24.72 -17.51 -19.69
CA GLU A 30 -23.51 -17.13 -20.42
C GLU A 30 -22.95 -15.75 -20.07
N THR A 31 -23.19 -15.24 -18.85
CA THR A 31 -22.58 -13.97 -18.37
C THR A 31 -21.97 -14.09 -16.97
N GLU A 32 -21.51 -15.27 -16.59
CA GLU A 32 -20.64 -15.46 -15.41
C GLU A 32 -19.16 -15.62 -15.77
N ARG A 33 -18.67 -14.92 -16.81
CA ARG A 33 -17.23 -14.69 -16.94
C ARG A 33 -16.83 -13.45 -16.16
N GLY A 34 -16.68 -13.67 -14.86
CA GLY A 34 -15.77 -12.94 -13.98
C GLY A 34 -15.91 -11.43 -14.05
N ARG A 35 -16.92 -10.89 -13.37
CA ARG A 35 -16.95 -9.51 -12.92
C ARG A 35 -15.67 -9.29 -12.11
N ALA A 36 -14.62 -8.80 -12.76
CA ALA A 36 -13.31 -8.63 -12.16
C ALA A 36 -13.48 -7.65 -10.99
N VAL A 37 -13.54 -8.18 -9.77
CA VAL A 37 -13.35 -7.38 -8.57
C VAL A 37 -12.00 -6.72 -8.78
N LEU A 38 -12.03 -5.41 -9.03
CA LEU A 38 -10.83 -4.63 -9.28
C LEU A 38 -9.86 -4.96 -8.14
N PRO A 39 -8.62 -5.44 -8.40
CA PRO A 39 -7.72 -5.98 -7.37
C PRO A 39 -7.10 -4.86 -6.55
N PHE A 40 -7.92 -3.92 -6.07
CA PHE A 40 -7.51 -2.72 -5.39
C PHE A 40 -8.13 -2.67 -4.00
N GLY A 41 -7.34 -2.19 -3.05
CA GLY A 41 -7.80 -1.90 -1.69
C GLY A 41 -7.24 -0.59 -1.18
N THR A 42 -7.78 -0.15 -0.05
CA THR A 42 -7.31 1.05 0.64
C THR A 42 -6.62 0.72 1.94
N ALA A 43 -5.54 1.45 2.21
CA ALA A 43 -4.72 1.28 3.40
C ALA A 43 -4.38 2.63 4.00
N GLU A 44 -4.52 2.78 5.32
CA GLU A 44 -4.07 3.97 6.03
C GLU A 44 -2.65 3.77 6.57
N VAL A 45 -1.80 4.77 6.36
CA VAL A 45 -0.41 4.75 6.83
C VAL A 45 -0.37 5.08 8.32
N THR A 46 0.20 4.16 9.10
CA THR A 46 0.51 4.38 10.51
C THR A 46 2.02 4.38 10.75
N GLY A 47 2.48 5.35 11.52
CA GLY A 47 3.87 5.44 11.94
C GLY A 47 4.81 6.12 10.93
N PRO A 48 6.10 6.25 11.29
CA PRO A 48 7.03 7.12 10.58
C PRO A 48 7.95 6.40 9.59
N SER A 49 7.79 5.09 9.36
CA SER A 49 8.79 4.26 8.67
C SER A 49 9.02 4.59 7.20
N MET A 50 8.04 5.22 6.56
CA MET A 50 8.08 5.58 5.15
C MET A 50 8.24 7.09 4.92
N VAL A 51 8.48 7.88 5.96
CA VAL A 51 8.77 9.32 5.83
C VAL A 51 10.10 9.49 5.08
N PRO A 52 10.22 10.42 4.10
CA PRO A 52 9.24 11.44 3.71
C PRO A 52 8.24 11.02 2.62
N THR A 53 8.37 9.81 2.06
CA THR A 53 7.52 9.31 0.97
C THR A 53 6.08 9.10 1.37
N LEU A 54 5.82 8.63 2.59
CA LEU A 54 4.50 8.50 3.18
C LEU A 54 4.54 9.04 4.60
N VAL A 55 3.48 9.76 4.99
CA VAL A 55 3.33 10.29 6.34
C VAL A 55 2.12 9.61 6.98
N HIS A 56 2.14 9.52 8.31
CA HIS A 56 1.00 9.06 9.07
C HIS A 56 -0.30 9.77 8.65
N GLY A 57 -1.37 8.98 8.46
CA GLY A 57 -2.68 9.44 7.98
C GLY A 57 -2.79 9.58 6.46
N ASP A 58 -1.72 9.30 5.69
CA ASP A 58 -1.84 9.14 4.24
C ASP A 58 -2.72 7.90 3.94
N LEU A 59 -3.65 8.03 3.00
CA LEU A 59 -4.43 6.91 2.47
C LEU A 59 -3.79 6.42 1.17
N LEU A 60 -3.68 5.10 1.04
CA LEU A 60 -3.02 4.43 -0.07
C LEU A 60 -4.02 3.68 -0.91
N VAL A 61 -3.85 3.74 -2.23
CA VAL A 61 -4.47 2.80 -3.16
C VAL A 61 -3.46 1.71 -3.47
N VAL A 62 -3.78 0.50 -3.01
CA VAL A 62 -2.93 -0.69 -3.16
C VAL A 62 -3.51 -1.54 -4.27
N GLN A 63 -2.68 -1.99 -5.21
CA GLN A 63 -3.02 -3.00 -6.21
C GLN A 63 -2.48 -4.35 -5.73
N TYR A 64 -3.38 -5.25 -5.34
CA TYR A 64 -3.05 -6.61 -4.93
C TYR A 64 -2.63 -7.48 -6.11
N GLY A 65 -1.73 -8.42 -5.86
CA GLY A 65 -1.21 -9.35 -6.88
C GLY A 65 -0.44 -8.68 -8.02
N ALA A 66 -0.14 -7.38 -7.91
CA ALA A 66 0.64 -6.67 -8.91
C ALA A 66 2.11 -7.14 -8.90
N ARG A 67 2.72 -7.29 -10.08
CA ARG A 67 4.15 -7.59 -10.20
C ARG A 67 4.98 -6.46 -9.57
N VAL A 68 5.68 -6.78 -8.49
CA VAL A 68 6.58 -5.87 -7.75
C VAL A 68 7.91 -5.73 -8.48
N ARG A 69 8.47 -4.52 -8.45
CA ARG A 69 9.79 -4.20 -9.01
C ARG A 69 10.65 -3.49 -7.96
N PRO A 70 11.99 -3.51 -8.10
CA PRO A 70 12.87 -2.67 -7.30
C PRO A 70 12.43 -1.20 -7.36
N GLY A 71 12.38 -0.54 -6.21
CA GLY A 71 11.93 0.83 -6.00
C GLY A 71 10.43 0.97 -5.69
N ASP A 72 9.63 -0.09 -5.82
CA ASP A 72 8.20 -0.06 -5.51
C ASP A 72 7.94 0.05 -4.01
N VAL A 73 6.90 0.79 -3.64
CA VAL A 73 6.35 0.76 -2.28
C VAL A 73 5.30 -0.34 -2.23
N VAL A 74 5.42 -1.23 -1.26
CA VAL A 74 4.62 -2.45 -1.14
C VAL A 74 3.98 -2.56 0.22
N VAL A 75 2.81 -3.21 0.26
CA VAL A 75 2.17 -3.66 1.49
C VAL A 75 2.49 -5.14 1.66
N LEU A 76 2.96 -5.53 2.83
CA LEU A 76 3.33 -6.91 3.16
C LEU A 76 2.88 -7.30 4.56
N ARG A 77 2.70 -8.60 4.78
CA ARG A 77 2.54 -9.20 6.11
C ARG A 77 3.89 -9.30 6.79
N HIS A 78 3.96 -8.89 8.05
CA HIS A 78 5.20 -8.96 8.81
C HIS A 78 5.61 -10.43 9.03
N PRO A 79 6.85 -10.85 8.70
CA PRO A 79 7.27 -12.26 8.74
C PRO A 79 7.05 -12.95 10.10
N PHE A 80 7.28 -12.22 11.19
CA PHE A 80 7.13 -12.72 12.57
C PHE A 80 5.82 -12.30 13.25
N GLN A 81 4.96 -11.51 12.60
CA GLN A 81 3.71 -10.98 13.16
C GLN A 81 2.64 -11.00 12.07
N GLN A 82 2.02 -12.15 11.82
CA GLN A 82 1.21 -12.40 10.62
C GLN A 82 -0.05 -11.51 10.49
N ASP A 83 -0.54 -10.97 11.61
CA ASP A 83 -1.66 -10.02 11.68
C ASP A 83 -1.24 -8.57 11.45
N LEU A 84 0.08 -8.30 11.41
CA LEU A 84 0.62 -6.97 11.22
C LEU A 84 0.95 -6.73 9.75
N LEU A 85 0.21 -5.80 9.13
CA LEU A 85 0.55 -5.27 7.81
C LEU A 85 1.49 -4.09 7.95
N VAL A 86 2.53 -4.06 7.13
CA VAL A 86 3.49 -2.96 7.07
C VAL A 86 3.67 -2.48 5.63
N VAL A 87 4.00 -1.19 5.49
CA VAL A 87 4.39 -0.60 4.20
C VAL A 87 5.88 -0.37 4.19
N LYS A 88 6.56 -0.88 3.17
CA LYS A 88 8.01 -0.74 2.98
C LYS A 88 8.33 -0.51 1.50
N ARG A 89 9.57 -0.10 1.20
CA ARG A 89 10.09 -0.04 -0.17
C ARG A 89 10.81 -1.33 -0.51
N ALA A 90 10.40 -2.00 -1.59
CA ALA A 90 11.13 -3.11 -2.18
C ALA A 90 12.42 -2.59 -2.84
N VAL A 91 13.58 -2.93 -2.30
CA VAL A 91 14.87 -2.43 -2.79
C VAL A 91 15.46 -3.35 -3.85
N GLU A 92 15.45 -4.65 -3.60
CA GLU A 92 15.98 -5.66 -4.51
C GLU A 92 15.42 -7.05 -4.19
N ARG A 93 15.56 -7.98 -5.14
CA ARG A 93 15.26 -9.39 -4.92
C ARG A 93 16.54 -10.08 -4.43
N ARG A 94 16.43 -10.84 -3.34
CA ARG A 94 17.49 -11.71 -2.81
C ARG A 94 16.98 -13.15 -2.75
N ASP A 95 17.87 -14.09 -2.44
CA ASP A 95 17.48 -15.47 -2.20
C ASP A 95 16.42 -15.53 -1.11
N GLY A 96 15.30 -16.19 -1.40
CA GLY A 96 14.17 -16.34 -0.49
C GLY A 96 13.15 -15.19 -0.48
N GLY A 97 13.43 -14.01 -1.06
CA GLY A 97 12.47 -12.91 -0.91
C GLY A 97 12.80 -11.56 -1.53
N TRP A 98 11.96 -10.58 -1.20
CA TRP A 98 12.23 -9.16 -1.38
C TRP A 98 13.01 -8.63 -0.18
N TRP A 99 14.13 -7.95 -0.44
CA TRP A 99 14.76 -7.09 0.55
C TRP A 99 14.01 -5.77 0.59
N VAL A 100 13.39 -5.47 1.73
CA VAL A 100 12.52 -4.30 1.90
C VAL A 100 13.09 -3.37 2.97
N LEU A 101 13.08 -2.07 2.71
CA LEU A 101 13.57 -1.05 3.64
C LEU A 101 12.51 0.01 3.91
N GLY A 102 12.55 0.61 5.11
CA GLY A 102 11.86 1.87 5.35
C GLY A 102 12.60 3.03 4.68
N ASP A 103 11.86 4.04 4.20
CA ASP A 103 12.49 5.28 3.73
C ASP A 103 13.06 6.11 4.89
N ASN A 104 12.52 5.91 6.10
CA ASN A 104 13.06 6.45 7.33
C ASN A 104 13.94 5.39 8.03
N ALA A 105 15.25 5.50 7.84
CA ALA A 105 16.24 4.59 8.41
C ALA A 105 16.25 4.54 9.96
N PHE A 106 15.64 5.53 10.64
CA PHE A 106 15.58 5.57 12.10
C PHE A 106 14.38 4.84 12.70
N ALA A 107 13.43 4.37 11.88
CA ALA A 107 12.21 3.73 12.35
C ALA A 107 12.34 2.22 12.61
N GLY A 108 13.37 1.57 12.03
CA GLY A 108 13.56 0.12 12.10
C GLY A 108 12.37 -0.69 11.53
N GLY A 109 12.33 -1.98 11.88
CA GLY A 109 11.27 -2.91 11.50
C GLY A 109 11.26 -3.21 10.00
N ASP A 110 12.44 -3.36 9.40
CA ASP A 110 12.60 -3.72 7.99
C ASP A 110 13.55 -4.91 7.80
N SER A 111 13.97 -5.20 6.56
CA SER A 111 14.79 -6.37 6.27
C SER A 111 16.14 -6.39 7.01
N THR A 112 16.64 -5.28 7.57
CA THR A 112 17.82 -5.33 8.46
C THR A 112 17.58 -6.16 9.70
N ASP A 113 16.33 -6.23 10.17
CA ASP A 113 15.96 -6.88 11.42
C ASP A 113 15.49 -8.33 11.20
N TYR A 114 14.80 -8.60 10.09
CA TYR A 114 14.17 -9.90 9.82
C TYR A 114 14.58 -10.58 8.51
N GLY A 115 15.47 -9.97 7.73
CA GLY A 115 15.95 -10.53 6.46
C GLY A 115 14.99 -10.34 5.29
N ALA A 116 15.18 -11.13 4.24
CA ALA A 116 14.36 -11.07 3.03
C ALA A 116 12.93 -11.58 3.30
N VAL A 117 11.95 -10.87 2.77
CA VAL A 117 10.52 -11.19 2.92
C VAL A 117 10.07 -12.09 1.78
N PRO A 118 9.55 -13.31 2.04
CA PRO A 118 8.99 -14.18 1.02
C PRO A 118 7.93 -13.49 0.16
N GLU A 119 7.87 -13.86 -1.12
CA GLU A 119 6.99 -13.18 -2.10
C GLU A 119 5.50 -13.33 -1.78
N ASP A 120 5.12 -14.45 -1.18
CA ASP A 120 3.77 -14.75 -0.69
C ASP A 120 3.32 -13.82 0.45
N LEU A 121 4.25 -13.25 1.22
CA LEU A 121 3.93 -12.24 2.23
C LEU A 121 3.75 -10.85 1.64
N VAL A 122 4.17 -10.62 0.39
CA VAL A 122 4.00 -9.33 -0.29
C VAL A 122 2.64 -9.28 -0.98
N LEU A 123 1.71 -8.52 -0.39
CA LEU A 123 0.31 -8.50 -0.81
C LEU A 123 0.09 -7.71 -2.08
N GLY A 124 0.81 -6.61 -2.26
CA GLY A 124 0.59 -5.72 -3.39
C GLY A 124 1.41 -4.46 -3.40
N LYS A 125 1.27 -3.73 -4.50
CA LYS A 125 1.99 -2.49 -4.79
C LYS A 125 1.12 -1.27 -4.51
N VAL A 126 1.67 -0.29 -3.83
CA VAL A 126 1.05 1.03 -3.67
C VAL A 126 1.14 1.79 -4.99
N ARG A 127 0.01 2.20 -5.54
CA ARG A 127 -0.08 2.97 -6.80
C ARG A 127 -0.19 4.47 -6.55
N PHE A 128 -0.99 4.85 -5.57
CA PHE A 128 -1.28 6.24 -5.26
C PHE A 128 -1.32 6.43 -3.75
N ARG A 129 -0.90 7.62 -3.31
CA ARG A 129 -1.23 8.15 -1.99
C ARG A 129 -2.13 9.37 -2.15
N TYR A 130 -3.08 9.54 -1.24
CA TYR A 130 -3.90 10.75 -1.12
C TYR A 130 -4.08 11.13 0.35
N ARG A 131 -4.13 12.42 0.66
CA ARG A 131 -4.35 12.93 2.02
C ARG A 131 -5.82 13.29 2.20
N PRO A 132 -6.56 12.75 3.17
CA PRO A 132 -7.97 13.09 3.34
C PRO A 132 -8.18 14.62 3.43
N LEU A 133 -9.16 15.12 2.68
CA LEU A 133 -9.57 16.53 2.70
C LEU A 133 -10.15 16.86 4.09
N ARG A 134 -9.75 17.98 4.67
CA ARG A 134 -10.37 18.48 5.90
C ARG A 134 -11.85 18.82 5.59
N PRO A 135 -12.81 18.42 6.44
CA PRO A 135 -14.21 18.82 6.27
C PRO A 135 -14.31 20.35 6.21
N GLY A 136 -14.83 20.90 5.10
CA GLY A 136 -15.06 22.35 4.95
C GLY A 136 -14.49 23.02 3.70
N GLN A 137 -13.62 22.36 2.92
CA GLN A 137 -13.15 22.90 1.63
C GLN A 137 -14.08 22.51 0.48
N ARG A 138 -15.07 23.36 0.16
CA ARG A 138 -16.01 23.19 -0.97
C ARG A 138 -15.62 23.94 -2.25
N SER A 139 -14.46 24.60 -2.27
CA SER A 139 -14.01 25.33 -3.47
C SER A 139 -13.35 24.38 -4.49
N PRO A 140 -13.79 24.38 -5.77
CA PRO A 140 -13.18 23.55 -6.82
C PRO A 140 -11.70 23.89 -7.05
N PHE A 141 -11.27 25.13 -6.82
CA PHE A 141 -9.85 25.51 -6.88
C PHE A 141 -9.05 24.97 -5.68
N ALA A 142 -9.66 24.87 -4.50
CA ALA A 142 -9.04 24.24 -3.33
C ALA A 142 -8.91 22.72 -3.54
N LEU A 143 -9.92 22.08 -4.15
CA LEU A 143 -9.86 20.67 -4.54
C LEU A 143 -8.80 20.41 -5.62
N ALA A 144 -8.66 21.29 -6.62
CA ALA A 144 -7.62 21.16 -7.65
C ALA A 144 -6.21 21.35 -7.06
N ARG A 145 -5.99 22.36 -6.21
CA ARG A 145 -4.72 22.55 -5.48
C ARG A 145 -4.43 21.40 -4.51
N TRP A 146 -5.46 20.87 -3.86
CA TRP A 146 -5.34 19.66 -3.04
C TRP A 146 -4.96 18.46 -3.90
N ALA A 147 -5.65 18.19 -5.00
CA ALA A 147 -5.35 17.07 -5.88
C ALA A 147 -3.90 17.13 -6.39
N LEU A 148 -3.43 18.32 -6.80
CA LEU A 148 -2.05 18.54 -7.26
C LEU A 148 -0.97 18.39 -6.17
N SER A 149 -1.33 18.52 -4.88
CA SER A 149 -0.37 18.44 -3.76
C SER A 149 -0.48 17.14 -2.95
N ALA A 150 -1.68 16.56 -2.86
CA ALA A 150 -2.03 15.45 -2.00
C ALA A 150 -2.13 14.11 -2.74
N ALA A 151 -2.63 14.10 -3.98
CA ALA A 151 -2.75 12.89 -4.79
C ALA A 151 -1.48 12.72 -5.65
N ARG A 152 -0.49 11.99 -5.12
CA ARG A 152 0.75 11.73 -5.85
C ARG A 152 0.86 10.26 -6.24
N PRO A 153 1.21 9.95 -7.50
CA PRO A 153 1.58 8.59 -7.86
C PRO A 153 2.83 8.21 -7.07
N VAL A 154 2.81 7.03 -6.46
CA VAL A 154 3.99 6.46 -5.81
C VAL A 154 4.74 5.70 -6.90
N LEU A 155 5.53 6.44 -7.68
CA LEU A 155 6.33 5.88 -8.75
C LEU A 155 7.50 5.08 -8.17
N SER A 156 7.90 4.04 -8.88
CA SER A 156 9.12 3.28 -8.61
C SER A 156 10.31 4.23 -8.72
N ASP A 157 10.88 4.65 -7.60
CA ASP A 157 12.05 5.52 -7.65
C ASP A 157 13.28 4.67 -7.98
N ARG A 158 13.66 4.66 -9.27
CA ARG A 158 14.88 3.99 -9.74
C ARG A 158 16.15 4.56 -9.11
N SER A 159 16.11 5.75 -8.52
CA SER A 159 17.27 6.39 -7.88
C SER A 159 17.46 5.94 -6.43
N ALA A 160 16.41 5.47 -5.75
CA ALA A 160 16.50 4.99 -4.38
C ALA A 160 17.30 3.68 -4.27
N SER A 161 17.27 2.83 -5.30
CA SER A 161 18.04 1.56 -5.32
C SER A 161 19.56 1.76 -5.29
N ARG A 162 20.07 2.91 -5.77
CA ARG A 162 21.52 3.22 -5.70
C ARG A 162 21.96 3.67 -4.32
N ARG A 163 21.09 4.35 -3.55
CA ARG A 163 21.44 4.86 -2.22
C ARG A 163 21.58 3.75 -1.18
N PHE A 164 20.87 2.64 -1.37
CA PHE A 164 20.89 1.51 -0.43
C PHE A 164 21.90 0.41 -0.79
N ARG A 165 22.59 0.50 -1.94
CA ARG A 165 23.64 -0.45 -2.34
C ARG A 165 25.05 -0.07 -1.83
N ALA A 166 25.18 1.06 -1.16
CA ALA A 166 26.47 1.62 -0.74
C ALA A 166 26.87 1.25 0.71
N ARG A 167 26.27 0.22 1.32
CA ARG A 167 26.58 -0.24 2.68
C ARG A 167 26.60 -1.75 2.75
#